data_AF-A0A960MM30-F1
#
_entry.id   AF-A0A960MM30-F1
#
_cell.length_a   1.000
_cell.length_b   1.000
_cell.length_c   1.000
_cell.angle_alpha   90.00
_cell.angle_beta   90.00
_cell.angle_gamma   90.00
#
_symmetry.space_group_name_H-M   'P 1'
#
loop_
_entity.id
_entity.type
_entity.pdbx_description
1 polymer ?
#
loop_
_entity_poly.entity_id
_entity_poly.type
_entity_poly.pdbx_seq_one_letter_code
_entity_poly.pdbx_strand_id
1 'polypeptide(L)' 'MALIPQRPKFRKQMKGSMSGKAKSGFFVEFGDFGMQILDRGRLTNQQIEACRVAITRYFSRKGKVWIRVFP' A
#
# COMPACT_ATOMS: atom_id res chain seq x y z
N MET A 1 -4.79 -7.84 -8.64
CA MET A 1 -6.22 -7.65 -8.28
C MET A 1 -6.57 -6.18 -8.36
N ALA A 2 -7.81 -5.81 -8.73
CA ALA A 2 -8.22 -4.41 -8.76
C ALA A 2 -8.52 -3.92 -7.33
N LEU A 3 -7.61 -3.16 -6.75
CA LEU A 3 -7.78 -2.50 -5.45
C LEU A 3 -8.61 -1.22 -5.64
N ILE A 4 -9.93 -1.35 -5.78
CA ILE A 4 -10.85 -0.22 -5.96
C ILE A 4 -12.03 -0.34 -4.99
N PRO A 5 -12.52 0.78 -4.41
CA PRO A 5 -13.69 0.75 -3.56
C PRO A 5 -14.91 0.32 -4.37
N GLN A 6 -15.69 -0.62 -3.84
CA GLN A 6 -16.88 -1.15 -4.53
C GLN A 6 -17.92 -0.07 -4.80
N ARG A 7 -18.13 0.87 -3.87
CA ARG A 7 -19.10 1.96 -4.02
C ARG A 7 -18.62 3.25 -3.32
N PRO A 8 -18.06 4.23 -4.05
CA PRO A 8 -17.75 5.54 -3.48
C PRO A 8 -19.00 6.42 -3.42
N LYS A 9 -19.13 7.24 -2.37
CA LYS A 9 -20.20 8.25 -2.24
C LYS A 9 -20.13 9.31 -3.35
N PHE A 10 -18.91 9.70 -3.74
CA PHE A 10 -18.65 10.69 -4.79
C PHE A 10 -17.59 10.19 -5.76
N ARG A 11 -17.78 10.44 -7.06
CA ARG A 11 -16.85 9.98 -8.12
C ARG A 11 -15.61 10.87 -8.24
N LYS A 12 -15.71 12.16 -7.95
CA LYS A 12 -14.61 13.14 -8.07
C LYS A 12 -14.18 13.60 -6.68
N GLN A 13 -12.87 13.66 -6.47
CA GLN A 13 -12.27 14.13 -5.22
C GLN A 13 -11.19 15.16 -5.53
N MET A 14 -10.98 16.11 -4.62
CA MET A 14 -9.87 17.05 -4.70
C MET A 14 -8.56 16.32 -4.40
N LYS A 15 -7.46 16.79 -4.97
CA LYS A 15 -6.14 16.15 -4.79
C LYS A 15 -5.62 16.23 -3.33
N GLY A 16 -5.95 17.29 -2.59
CA GLY A 16 -5.42 17.51 -1.23
C GLY A 16 -3.90 17.75 -1.20
N SER A 17 -3.35 17.92 0.01
CA SER A 17 -1.91 18.10 0.27
C SER A 17 -1.35 16.91 1.08
N MET A 18 -0.11 16.49 0.79
CA MET A 18 0.59 15.38 1.46
C MET A 18 1.71 15.89 2.41
N SER A 19 1.48 17.02 3.06
CA SER A 19 2.45 17.61 4.00
C SER A 19 2.43 16.91 5.35
N GLY A 20 3.59 16.88 6.04
CA GLY A 20 3.72 16.33 7.38
C GLY A 20 4.23 14.89 7.42
N LYS A 21 4.23 14.31 8.62
CA LYS A 21 4.62 12.92 8.88
C LYS A 21 3.38 12.01 8.94
N ALA A 22 3.59 10.71 8.76
CA ALA A 22 2.54 9.72 8.93
C ALA A 22 1.95 9.79 10.35
N LYS A 23 0.61 9.77 10.46
CA LYS A 23 -0.09 9.81 11.75
C LYS A 23 -0.12 8.44 12.44
N SER A 24 -0.07 7.35 11.67
CA SER A 24 -0.15 5.97 12.15
C SER A 24 0.51 5.01 11.17
N GLY A 25 0.63 3.73 11.55
CA GLY A 25 1.15 2.67 10.68
C GLY A 25 2.67 2.68 10.49
N PHE A 26 3.42 3.36 11.35
CA PHE A 26 4.88 3.51 11.27
C PHE A 26 5.67 2.39 11.96
N PHE A 27 5.01 1.37 12.50
CA PHE A 27 5.62 0.19 13.11
C PHE A 27 5.09 -1.09 12.46
N VAL A 28 5.80 -2.21 12.61
CA VAL A 28 5.40 -3.51 12.05
C VAL A 28 4.33 -4.14 12.96
N GLU A 29 3.11 -4.27 12.45
CA GLU A 29 2.00 -4.93 13.17
C GLU A 29 1.92 -6.43 12.90
N PHE A 30 2.31 -6.86 11.70
CA PHE A 30 2.17 -8.24 11.24
C PHE A 30 3.49 -8.74 10.67
N GLY A 31 3.84 -9.97 11.01
CA GLY A 31 5.07 -10.63 10.57
C GLY A 31 6.31 -10.04 11.24
N ASP A 32 7.47 -10.48 10.76
CA ASP A 32 8.76 -10.17 11.38
C ASP A 32 9.46 -8.98 10.71
N PHE A 33 9.12 -8.71 9.45
CA PHE A 33 9.77 -7.69 8.64
C PHE A 33 8.75 -6.76 7.97
N GLY A 34 9.11 -5.48 7.85
CA GLY A 34 8.29 -4.47 7.18
C GLY A 34 9.11 -3.55 6.28
N MET A 35 8.43 -2.95 5.31
CA MET A 35 9.00 -1.93 4.44
C MET A 35 8.46 -0.56 4.85
N GLN A 36 9.36 0.36 5.19
CA GLN A 36 9.02 1.74 5.53
C GLN A 36 9.39 2.67 4.37
N ILE A 37 8.55 3.68 4.14
CA ILE A 37 8.79 4.72 3.14
C ILE A 37 9.46 5.90 3.84
N LEU A 38 10.54 6.41 3.25
CA LEU A 38 11.27 7.57 3.76
C LEU A 38 10.75 8.88 3.15
N ASP A 39 10.29 8.82 1.89
CA ASP A 39 9.82 9.96 1.14
C ASP A 39 8.29 10.03 1.00
N ARG A 40 7.80 11.19 0.58
CA ARG A 40 6.38 11.40 0.29
C ARG A 40 6.09 11.15 -1.19
N GLY A 41 5.00 10.44 -1.46
CA GLY A 41 4.55 10.17 -2.82
C GLY A 41 3.15 9.63 -2.86
N ARG A 42 2.51 9.71 -4.04
CA ARG A 42 1.24 9.01 -4.30
C ARG A 42 1.56 7.60 -4.77
N LEU A 43 0.89 6.62 -4.17
CA LEU A 43 0.95 5.23 -4.59
C LEU A 43 -0.26 4.91 -5.45
N THR A 44 -0.04 4.22 -6.56
CA THR A 44 -1.11 3.74 -7.44
C THR A 44 -1.39 2.26 -7.22
N ASN A 45 -2.58 1.83 -7.60
CA ASN A 45 -3.03 0.44 -7.48
C ASN A 45 -2.09 -0.53 -8.22
N GLN A 46 -1.59 -0.09 -9.38
CA GLN A 46 -0.68 -0.85 -10.22
C GLN A 46 0.68 -1.04 -9.55
N GLN A 47 1.20 -0.02 -8.87
CA GLN A 47 2.47 -0.10 -8.14
C GLN A 47 2.36 -1.08 -6.98
N ILE A 48 1.29 -1.03 -6.19
CA ILE A 48 1.06 -1.95 -5.07
C ILE A 48 0.99 -3.41 -5.56
N GLU A 49 0.25 -3.65 -6.65
CA GLU A 49 0.15 -5.00 -7.21
C GLU A 49 1.48 -5.49 -7.81
N ALA A 50 2.24 -4.61 -8.48
CA ALA A 50 3.57 -4.94 -8.99
C ALA A 50 4.51 -5.37 -7.86
N CYS A 51 4.55 -4.61 -6.75
CA CYS A 51 5.32 -4.96 -5.57
C CYS A 51 4.88 -6.30 -4.97
N ARG A 52 3.58 -6.52 -4.80
CA ARG A 52 3.05 -7.79 -4.26
C ARG A 52 3.49 -8.98 -5.12
N VAL A 53 3.34 -8.87 -6.44
CA VAL A 53 3.71 -9.92 -7.38
C VAL A 53 5.21 -10.19 -7.33
N ALA A 54 6.05 -9.14 -7.29
CA ALA A 54 7.50 -9.27 -7.20
C ALA A 54 7.92 -10.02 -5.93
N ILE A 55 7.42 -9.59 -4.77
CA ILE A 55 7.71 -10.23 -3.47
C ILE A 55 7.25 -11.69 -3.47
N THR A 56 6.01 -11.94 -3.92
CA THR A 56 5.43 -13.29 -3.95
C THR A 56 6.20 -14.22 -4.89
N ARG A 57 6.71 -13.71 -6.02
CA ARG A 57 7.54 -14.49 -6.96
C ARG A 57 8.92 -14.80 -6.38
N TYR A 58 9.55 -13.82 -5.74
CA TYR A 58 10.86 -14.00 -5.11
C TYR A 58 10.82 -15.12 -4.05
N PHE A 59 9.79 -15.15 -3.22
CA PHE A 59 9.61 -16.21 -2.22
C PHE A 59 9.06 -17.53 -2.78
N SER A 60 8.95 -17.68 -4.12
CA SER A 60 8.35 -18.87 -4.75
C SER A 60 6.94 -19.19 -4.18
N ARG A 61 6.17 -18.14 -3.85
CA ARG A 61 4.85 -18.20 -3.20
C ARG A 61 4.83 -18.85 -1.81
N LYS A 62 5.98 -19.00 -1.15
CA LYS A 62 6.07 -19.45 0.23
C LYS A 62 6.04 -18.25 1.18
N GLY A 63 5.41 -18.42 2.33
CA GLY A 63 5.23 -17.35 3.31
C GLY A 63 3.98 -16.49 3.08
N LYS A 64 3.75 -15.56 4.01
CA LYS A 64 2.60 -14.66 4.01
C LYS A 64 3.08 -13.23 3.80
N VAL A 65 2.33 -12.48 2.99
CA VAL A 65 2.61 -11.07 2.68
C VAL A 65 1.39 -10.25 3.07
N TRP A 66 1.60 -9.19 3.84
CA TRP A 66 0.55 -8.26 4.24
C TRP A 66 0.71 -6.94 3.49
N ILE A 67 -0.38 -6.44 2.92
CA ILE A 67 -0.46 -5.10 2.33
C ILE A 67 -1.24 -4.23 3.31
N ARG A 68 -0.60 -3.18 3.83
CA ARG A 68 -1.19 -2.28 4.85
C ARG A 68 -1.73 -0.96 4.28
N VAL A 69 -1.71 -0.81 2.95
CA VAL A 69 -2.18 0.39 2.25
C VAL A 69 -3.24 0.03 1.22
N PHE A 70 -4.25 0.89 1.09
CA PHE A 70 -5.30 0.77 0.09
C PHE A 70 -5.41 2.09 -0.71
N PRO A 71 -5.59 2.05 -2.03
CA PRO A 71 -5.72 3.25 -2.87
C PRO A 71 -7.05 4.01 -2.75
#